data_AF-A0AAW9KH97-F1
#
_entry.id   AF-A0AAW9KH97-F1
#
_cell.length_a   1.000
_cell.length_b   1.000
_cell.length_c   1.000
_cell.angle_alpha   90.00
_cell.angle_beta   90.00
_cell.angle_gamma   90.00
#
_symmetry.space_group_name_H-M   'P 1'
#
loop_
_entity.id
_entity.type
_entity.pdbx_description
1 polymer ?
#
loop_
_entity_poly.entity_id
_entity_poly.type
_entity_poly.pdbx_seq_one_letter_code
_entity_poly.pdbx_strand_id
1 'polypeptide(L)' 'ARMQQALTAINAAVVGILLAALYDPLFTTAVQGAADFTLAAVLFVLLAYWKLPPWLIVLLGALSGTLMALWA' A
#
# COMPACT_ATOMS: atom_id res chain seq x y z
N ALA A 1 -16.50 3.89 -30.67
CA ALA A 1 -17.56 4.07 -29.66
C ALA A 1 -17.69 2.85 -28.72
N ARG A 2 -18.32 1.73 -29.13
CA ARG A 2 -18.59 0.57 -28.22
C ARG A 2 -17.33 -0.06 -27.62
N MET A 3 -16.26 -0.23 -28.40
CA MET A 3 -14.99 -0.76 -27.88
C MET A 3 -14.30 0.18 -26.89
N GLN A 4 -14.33 1.50 -27.12
CA GLN A 4 -13.77 2.48 -26.19
C GLN A 4 -14.54 2.48 -24.86
N GLN A 5 -15.87 2.37 -24.91
CA GLN A 5 -16.71 2.25 -23.72
C GLN A 5 -16.38 0.97 -22.92
N ALA A 6 -16.13 -0.15 -23.62
CA ALA A 6 -15.69 -1.39 -22.98
C ALA A 6 -14.32 -1.22 -22.27
N LEU A 7 -13.36 -0.55 -22.91
CA LEU A 7 -12.06 -0.26 -22.28
C LEU A 7 -12.20 0.63 -21.03
N THR A 8 -13.05 1.66 -21.08
CA THR A 8 -13.33 2.50 -19.90
C THR A 8 -13.99 1.71 -18.77
N ALA A 9 -14.93 0.81 -19.09
CA ALA A 9 -15.56 -0.07 -18.11
C ALA A 9 -14.56 -1.02 -17.45
N ILE A 10 -13.61 -1.58 -18.23
CA ILE A 10 -12.52 -2.43 -17.71
C ILE A 10 -11.63 -1.63 -16.74
N ASN A 11 -11.22 -0.42 -17.13
CA ASN A 11 -10.39 0.42 -16.25
C ASN A 11 -11.10 0.76 -14.94
N ALA A 12 -12.40 1.04 -14.98
CA ALA A 12 -13.21 1.28 -13.77
C ALA A 12 -13.31 0.03 -12.89
N ALA A 13 -13.48 -1.15 -13.47
CA ALA A 13 -13.53 -2.41 -12.73
C ALA A 13 -12.19 -2.73 -12.05
N VAL A 14 -11.06 -2.53 -12.73
CA VAL A 14 -9.72 -2.78 -12.17
C VAL A 14 -9.45 -1.85 -10.99
N VAL A 15 -9.70 -0.55 -11.15
CA VAL A 15 -9.53 0.41 -10.03
C VAL A 15 -10.45 0.05 -8.87
N GLY A 16 -11.69 -0.38 -9.15
CA GLY A 16 -12.62 -0.86 -8.11
C GLY A 16 -12.08 -2.06 -7.33
N ILE A 17 -11.51 -3.06 -8.00
CA ILE A 17 -10.90 -4.23 -7.35
C ILE A 17 -9.63 -3.84 -6.57
N LEU A 18 -8.79 -2.95 -7.13
CA LEU A 18 -7.60 -2.46 -6.44
C LEU A 18 -7.95 -1.67 -5.17
N LEU A 19 -9.00 -0.84 -5.21
CA LEU A 19 -9.50 -0.12 -4.05
C LEU A 19 -10.10 -1.06 -3.00
N ALA A 20 -10.87 -2.07 -3.44
CA ALA A 20 -11.42 -3.07 -2.53
C ALA A 20 -10.30 -3.81 -1.80
N ALA A 21 -9.29 -4.29 -2.55
CA ALA A 21 -8.13 -4.99 -2.00
C ALA A 21 -7.25 -4.08 -1.12
N LEU A 22 -7.19 -2.77 -1.43
CA LEU A 22 -6.48 -1.78 -0.61
C LEU A 22 -7.11 -1.66 0.77
N TYR A 23 -8.44 -1.63 0.88
CA TYR A 23 -9.12 -1.58 2.17
C TYR A 23 -9.03 -2.92 2.90
N ASP A 24 -9.49 -3.99 2.26
CA ASP A 24 -9.50 -5.34 2.83
C ASP A 24 -9.03 -6.34 1.74
N PRO A 25 -7.89 -7.05 1.91
CA PRO A 25 -7.16 -7.27 3.16
C PRO A 25 -5.99 -6.32 3.42
N LEU A 26 -5.55 -5.49 2.47
CA LEU A 26 -4.22 -4.88 2.58
C LEU A 26 -4.10 -3.94 3.79
N PHE A 27 -5.01 -2.97 3.95
CA PHE A 27 -4.95 -2.03 5.07
C PHE A 27 -5.37 -2.69 6.39
N THR A 28 -6.45 -3.48 6.36
CA THR A 28 -6.99 -4.17 7.55
C THR A 28 -6.02 -5.18 8.15
N THR A 29 -5.23 -5.89 7.34
CA THR A 29 -4.27 -6.89 7.85
C THR A 29 -2.90 -6.30 8.16
N ALA A 30 -2.48 -5.25 7.45
CA ALA A 30 -1.17 -4.63 7.65
C ALA A 30 -1.14 -3.64 8.83
N VAL A 31 -2.26 -2.97 9.14
CA VAL A 31 -2.33 -1.96 10.19
C VAL A 31 -3.20 -2.48 11.33
N GLN A 32 -2.56 -3.11 12.32
CA GLN A 32 -3.26 -3.69 13.48
C GLN A 32 -3.22 -2.77 14.70
N GLY A 33 -2.26 -1.83 14.74
CA GLY A 33 -2.14 -0.83 15.79
C GLY A 33 -1.64 0.53 15.32
N ALA A 34 -1.57 1.46 16.26
CA ALA A 34 -1.11 2.83 16.01
C ALA A 34 0.37 2.88 15.53
N ALA A 35 1.21 1.94 15.98
CA ALA A 35 2.61 1.87 15.58
C ALA A 35 2.78 1.43 14.11
N ASP A 36 1.97 0.47 13.65
CA ASP A 36 1.98 0.04 12.24
C ASP A 36 1.51 1.18 11.32
N PHE A 37 0.50 1.93 11.78
CA PHE A 37 -0.01 3.08 11.03
C PHE A 37 1.03 4.19 10.88
N THR A 38 1.75 4.54 11.95
CA THR A 38 2.79 5.58 11.87
C THR A 38 3.95 5.14 10.98
N LEU A 39 4.36 3.88 11.05
CA LEU A 39 5.37 3.29 10.17
C LEU A 39 4.92 3.34 8.70
N ALA A 40 3.69 2.92 8.41
CA ALA A 40 3.13 2.97 7.05
C ALA A 40 3.07 4.40 6.51
N ALA A 41 2.67 5.37 7.34
CA ALA A 41 2.63 6.79 6.96
C ALA A 41 4.02 7.35 6.66
N VAL A 42 5.03 7.03 7.47
CA VAL A 42 6.42 7.45 7.24
C VAL A 42 6.96 6.86 5.94
N LEU A 43 6.79 5.56 5.71
CA LEU A 43 7.23 4.91 4.48
C LEU A 43 6.52 5.47 3.25
N PHE A 44 5.22 5.78 3.36
CA PHE A 44 4.46 6.42 2.30
C PHE A 44 4.99 7.83 1.97
N VAL A 45 5.28 8.65 2.99
CA VAL A 45 5.87 9.98 2.77
C VAL A 45 7.24 9.87 2.11
N LEU A 46 8.05 8.89 2.52
CA LEU A 46 9.36 8.62 1.94
C LEU A 46 9.27 8.22 0.46
N LEU A 47 8.25 7.46 0.09
CA LEU A 47 7.97 7.09 -1.29
C LEU A 47 7.40 8.26 -2.11
N ALA A 48 6.40 8.97 -1.57
CA ALA A 48 5.63 9.98 -2.30
C ALA A 48 6.38 11.31 -2.48
N TYR A 49 7.08 11.78 -1.44
CA TYR A 49 7.75 13.08 -1.46
C TYR A 49 9.25 12.98 -1.68
N TRP A 50 9.92 12.01 -1.06
CA TRP A 50 11.37 11.82 -1.23
C TRP A 50 11.73 10.96 -2.43
N LYS A 51 10.73 10.38 -3.11
CA LYS A 51 10.89 9.61 -4.35
C LYS A 51 11.97 8.52 -4.28
N LEU A 52 12.16 7.94 -3.09
CA LEU A 52 13.07 6.82 -2.94
C LEU A 52 12.57 5.64 -3.78
N PRO A 53 13.47 4.81 -4.32
CA PRO A 53 13.06 3.69 -5.15
C PRO A 53 12.22 2.69 -4.32
N PRO A 54 11.13 2.11 -4.88
CA PRO A 54 10.22 1.26 -4.12
C PRO A 54 10.88 0.06 -3.43
N TRP A 55 11.93 -0.51 -4.02
CA TRP A 55 12.66 -1.64 -3.43
C TRP A 55 13.31 -1.27 -2.09
N LEU A 56 13.76 -0.03 -1.92
CA LEU A 56 14.37 0.45 -0.69
C LEU A 56 13.31 0.64 0.40
N ILE A 57 12.13 1.15 0.04
CA ILE A 57 10.99 1.30 0.96
C ILE A 57 10.54 -0.05 1.50
N VAL A 58 10.49 -1.08 0.64
CA VAL A 58 10.15 -2.45 1.05
C VAL A 58 11.19 -3.01 2.01
N LEU A 59 12.49 -2.83 1.74
CA LEU A 59 13.55 -3.27 2.65
C LEU A 59 13.46 -2.57 4.01
N LEU A 60 13.28 -1.24 4.02
CA LEU A 60 13.13 -0.47 5.25
C LEU A 60 11.92 -0.95 6.05
N GLY A 61 10.76 -1.11 5.40
CA GLY A 61 9.56 -1.62 6.03
C GLY A 61 9.71 -3.01 6.62
N ALA A 62 10.36 -3.93 5.90
CA ALA A 62 10.65 -5.27 6.39
C ALA A 62 11.60 -5.25 7.61
N LEU A 63 12.65 -4.43 7.58
CA LEU A 63 13.59 -4.28 8.70
C LEU A 63 12.91 -3.66 9.92
N SER A 64 12.14 -2.59 9.75
CA SER A 64 11.42 -1.95 10.86
C SER A 64 10.34 -2.86 11.44
N GLY A 65 9.59 -3.58 10.61
CA GLY A 65 8.55 -4.49 11.06
C GLY A 65 9.12 -5.71 11.79
N THR A 66 10.21 -6.29 11.29
CA THR A 66 10.91 -7.39 11.97
C THR A 66 11.51 -6.93 13.30
N LEU A 67 12.10 -5.74 13.34
CA LEU A 67 12.58 -5.17 14.60
C LEU A 67 11.43 -5.02 15.59
N MET A 68 10.32 -4.37 15.21
CA MET A 68 9.15 -4.22 16.08
C MET A 68 8.61 -5.56 16.59
N ALA A 69 8.55 -6.58 15.74
CA ALA A 69 8.13 -7.93 16.14
C ALA A 69 9.10 -8.63 17.10
N LEU A 70 10.39 -8.26 17.13
CA LEU A 70 11.37 -8.79 18.09
C LEU A 70 11.28 -8.11 19.46
N TRP A 71 10.78 -6.87 19.53
CA TRP A 71 10.62 -6.11 20.78
C TRP A 71 9.21 -6.20 21.39
N ALA A 72 8.23 -6.73 20.64
CA ALA A 72 6.85 -6.96 21.07
C ALA A 72 6.70 -8.32 21.79
#